data_AF-A0A2V9XV48-F1
#
_entry.id   AF-A0A2V9XV48-F1
#
_cell.length_a   1.000
_cell.length_b   1.000
_cell.length_c   1.000
_cell.angle_alpha   90.00
_cell.angle_beta   90.00
_cell.angle_gamma   90.00
#
_symmetry.space_group_name_H-M   'P 1'
#
loop_
_entity.id
_entity.type
_entity.pdbx_description
1 polymer ?
#
loop_
_entity_poly.entity_id
_entity_poly.type
_entity_poly.pdbx_seq_one_letter_code
_entity_poly.pdbx_strand_id
1 'polypeptide(L)'
;MKQIKYTTLLFILAFMSSTGAFAKDSNRHSVEIPDSVQVGGTQLKPGKYDVKWQGTGPEIQVSFVHDGKIVATVPGTLKTNDPTVTEDDIVTDTTNANARTLKKIDFSHNKESLVFEQSGM
;
A
#
# COMPACT_ATOMS: atom_id res chain seq x y z
N MET A 1 36.51 28.96 21.98
CA MET A 1 35.46 28.19 22.69
C MET A 1 34.22 29.08 22.70
N LYS A 2 32.99 28.67 22.40
CA LYS A 2 32.38 27.36 22.26
C LYS A 2 31.06 27.57 21.46
N GLN A 3 30.59 26.48 20.88
CA GLN A 3 29.75 26.37 19.69
C GLN A 3 28.32 26.89 19.81
N ILE A 4 27.78 27.10 18.61
CA ILE A 4 26.47 27.57 18.17
C ILE A 4 25.30 26.77 18.77
N LYS A 5 24.18 27.51 18.92
CA LYS A 5 22.85 27.15 19.39
C LYS A 5 22.24 25.97 18.61
N TYR A 6 21.64 25.02 19.30
CA TYR A 6 20.71 24.06 18.70
C TYR A 6 19.42 23.99 19.53
N THR A 7 18.40 24.67 19.02
CA THR A 7 16.99 24.52 19.41
C THR A 7 16.54 23.14 18.98
N THR A 8 16.37 22.20 19.91
CA THR A 8 15.82 20.89 19.62
C THR A 8 14.29 20.99 19.56
N LEU A 9 13.75 21.02 18.34
CA LEU A 9 12.32 20.88 18.07
C LEU A 9 11.97 19.38 18.12
N LEU A 10 11.28 18.97 19.17
CA LEU A 10 10.88 17.59 19.41
C LEU A 10 9.53 17.31 18.72
N PHE A 11 9.55 16.75 17.51
CA PHE A 11 8.35 16.17 16.89
C PHE A 11 8.21 14.71 17.29
N ILE A 12 7.49 14.46 18.37
CA ILE A 12 6.97 13.13 18.73
C ILE A 12 5.75 12.82 17.85
N LEU A 13 5.98 12.18 16.71
CA LEU A 13 4.91 11.57 15.92
C LEU A 13 4.48 10.29 16.63
N ALA A 14 3.43 10.37 17.45
CA ALA A 14 2.79 9.22 18.05
C ALA A 14 2.09 8.41 16.96
N PHE A 15 2.78 7.41 16.41
CA PHE A 15 2.12 6.34 15.65
C PHE A 15 1.24 5.57 16.64
N MET A 16 -0.06 5.89 16.69
CA MET A 16 -1.02 5.04 17.38
C MET A 16 -0.96 3.67 16.71
N SER A 17 -0.35 2.71 17.39
CA SER A 17 -0.30 1.33 16.95
C SER A 17 -1.71 0.78 17.09
N SER A 18 -2.49 0.86 16.02
CA SER A 18 -3.75 0.14 15.91
C SER A 18 -3.44 -1.34 16.13
N THR A 19 -3.92 -1.90 17.23
CA THR A 19 -3.77 -3.32 17.56
C THR A 19 -4.60 -4.11 16.56
N GLY A 20 -4.00 -4.46 15.44
CA GLY A 20 -4.57 -5.36 14.46
C GLY A 20 -4.79 -6.73 15.09
N ALA A 21 -6.05 -7.16 15.19
CA ALA A 21 -6.38 -8.55 15.44
C ALA A 21 -5.68 -9.41 14.37
N PHE A 22 -4.98 -10.46 14.82
CA PHE A 22 -4.21 -11.37 13.98
C PHE A 22 -5.03 -11.81 12.74
N ALA A 23 -4.60 -11.37 11.56
CA ALA A 23 -5.16 -11.85 10.31
C ALA A 23 -4.69 -13.30 10.08
N LYS A 24 -5.65 -14.18 9.80
CA LYS A 24 -5.42 -15.54 9.29
C LYS A 24 -4.46 -15.47 8.10
N ASP A 25 -3.48 -16.38 8.03
CA ASP A 25 -2.38 -16.47 7.04
C ASP A 25 -2.78 -16.40 5.54
N SER A 26 -4.07 -16.28 5.21
CA SER A 26 -4.64 -16.31 3.86
C SER A 26 -4.65 -14.98 3.12
N ASN A 27 -4.44 -13.84 3.79
CA ASN A 27 -4.60 -12.51 3.16
C ASN A 27 -3.31 -12.05 2.47
N ARG A 28 -2.93 -12.77 1.41
CA ARG A 28 -1.74 -12.50 0.60
C ARG A 28 -1.98 -12.95 -0.83
N HIS A 29 -1.64 -12.07 -1.78
CA HIS A 29 -1.57 -12.39 -3.20
C HIS A 29 -0.22 -11.97 -3.78
N SER A 30 0.22 -12.64 -4.83
CA SER A 30 1.41 -12.24 -5.57
C SER A 30 1.02 -11.49 -6.84
N VAL A 31 1.70 -10.37 -7.10
CA VAL A 31 1.37 -9.43 -8.18
C VAL A 31 2.65 -9.05 -8.91
N GLU A 32 2.62 -9.09 -10.24
CA GLU A 32 3.69 -8.57 -11.08
C GLU A 32 3.39 -7.12 -11.44
N ILE A 33 4.18 -6.18 -10.91
CA ILE A 33 4.04 -4.76 -11.23
C ILE A 33 4.91 -4.46 -12.47
N PRO A 34 4.33 -4.11 -13.63
CA PRO A 34 5.10 -4.02 -14.88
C PRO A 34 5.95 -2.75 -14.98
N ASP A 35 5.55 -1.68 -14.30
CA ASP A 35 6.14 -0.35 -14.40
C ASP A 35 6.29 0.29 -13.03
N SER A 36 7.15 1.30 -12.93
CA SER A 36 7.28 2.03 -11.66
C SER A 36 5.97 2.74 -11.31
N VAL A 37 5.49 2.53 -10.09
CA VAL A 37 4.21 3.05 -9.62
C VAL A 37 4.34 3.63 -8.22
N GLN A 38 3.75 4.79 -7.99
CA GLN A 38 3.65 5.41 -6.68
C GLN A 38 2.53 4.76 -5.88
N VAL A 39 2.78 4.39 -4.64
CA VAL A 39 1.75 3.95 -3.69
C VAL A 39 1.95 4.65 -2.35
N GLY A 40 0.95 5.43 -1.93
CA GLY A 40 1.12 6.36 -0.80
C GLY A 40 2.35 7.27 -1.02
N GLY A 41 3.28 7.28 -0.05
CA GLY A 41 4.53 8.02 -0.13
C GLY A 41 5.72 7.29 -0.75
N THR A 42 5.55 6.07 -1.27
CA THR A 42 6.66 5.24 -1.78
C THR A 42 6.53 4.94 -3.28
N GLN A 43 7.62 5.08 -4.02
CA GLN A 43 7.71 4.65 -5.41
C GLN A 43 8.17 3.17 -5.48
N LEU A 44 7.29 2.29 -5.95
CA LEU A 44 7.62 0.90 -6.22
C LEU A 44 8.33 0.78 -7.58
N LYS A 45 9.26 -0.17 -7.65
CA LYS A 45 9.95 -0.52 -8.89
C LYS A 45 9.14 -1.60 -9.62
N PRO A 46 9.36 -1.79 -10.94
CA PRO A 46 8.85 -2.96 -11.63
C PRO A 46 9.34 -4.26 -10.97
N GLY A 47 8.48 -5.28 -10.97
CA GLY A 47 8.82 -6.63 -10.55
C GLY A 47 7.72 -7.32 -9.77
N LYS A 48 8.04 -8.50 -9.25
CA LYS A 48 7.13 -9.33 -8.46
C LYS A 48 7.05 -8.85 -7.01
N TYR A 49 5.83 -8.74 -6.50
CA TYR A 49 5.55 -8.39 -5.12
C TYR A 49 4.63 -9.43 -4.49
N ASP A 50 4.78 -9.61 -3.19
CA ASP A 50 3.73 -10.17 -2.36
C ASP A 50 2.97 -9.03 -1.69
N VAL A 51 1.69 -8.92 -2.00
CA VAL A 51 0.78 -7.94 -1.44
C VAL A 51 0.02 -8.62 -0.31
N LYS A 52 0.27 -8.17 0.91
CA LYS A 52 -0.34 -8.73 2.13
C LYS A 52 -1.25 -7.68 2.76
N TRP A 53 -2.36 -8.08 3.36
CA TRP A 53 -3.18 -7.14 4.12
C TRP A 53 -3.70 -7.70 5.42
N GLN A 54 -3.92 -6.80 6.38
CA GLN A 54 -4.40 -7.11 7.71
C GLN A 54 -5.63 -6.26 8.02
N GLY A 55 -6.64 -6.91 8.61
CA GLY A 55 -7.95 -6.33 8.90
C GLY A 55 -9.06 -6.96 8.06
N THR A 56 -10.30 -6.76 8.49
CA THR A 56 -11.51 -7.36 7.89
C THR A 56 -12.60 -6.30 7.61
N GLY A 57 -12.23 -5.01 7.66
CA GLY A 57 -13.12 -3.87 7.45
C GLY A 57 -12.75 -3.05 6.21
N PRO A 58 -13.46 -1.94 5.93
CA PRO A 58 -13.17 -1.08 4.78
C PRO A 58 -11.84 -0.33 4.90
N GLU A 59 -11.20 -0.34 6.06
CA GLU A 59 -9.87 0.22 6.26
C GLU A 59 -8.95 -0.90 6.74
N ILE A 60 -7.94 -1.20 5.93
CA ILE A 60 -6.94 -2.24 6.17
C ILE A 60 -5.54 -1.67 5.96
N GLN A 61 -4.54 -2.34 6.52
CA GLN A 61 -3.15 -2.06 6.20
C GLN A 61 -2.66 -3.03 5.14
N VAL A 62 -2.17 -2.51 4.03
CA VAL A 62 -1.59 -3.27 2.92
C VAL A 62 -0.07 -3.10 2.93
N SER A 63 0.64 -4.21 2.99
CA SER A 63 2.10 -4.26 2.91
C SER A 63 2.55 -4.85 1.58
N PHE A 64 3.45 -4.14 0.90
CA PHE A 64 4.11 -4.61 -0.31
C PHE A 64 5.46 -5.20 0.07
N VAL A 65 5.64 -6.49 -0.22
CA VAL A 65 6.87 -7.23 0.08
C VAL A 65 7.59 -7.55 -1.23
N HIS A 66 8.87 -7.19 -1.30
CA HIS A 66 9.76 -7.47 -2.43
C HIS A 66 11.01 -8.15 -1.91
N ASP A 67 11.41 -9.27 -2.51
CA ASP A 67 12.54 -10.10 -2.06
C ASP A 67 12.50 -10.41 -0.54
N GLY A 68 11.29 -10.69 -0.03
CA GLY A 68 11.07 -11.00 1.38
C GLY A 68 11.13 -9.81 2.34
N LYS A 69 11.30 -8.57 1.84
CA LYS A 69 11.34 -7.35 2.63
C LYS A 69 10.11 -6.49 2.39
N ILE A 70 9.48 -6.00 3.47
CA ILE A 70 8.42 -4.99 3.34
C ILE A 70 9.06 -3.69 2.84
N VAL A 71 8.63 -3.22 1.67
CA VAL A 71 9.14 -1.97 1.06
C VAL A 71 8.16 -0.81 1.16
N ALA A 72 6.87 -1.10 1.32
CA ALA A 72 5.84 -0.10 1.59
C ALA A 72 4.75 -0.69 2.48
N THR A 73 4.16 0.13 3.33
CA THR A 73 2.91 -0.20 4.03
C THR A 73 2.00 1.02 3.96
N VAL A 74 0.80 0.82 3.42
CA VAL A 74 -0.15 1.89 3.13
C VAL A 74 -1.54 1.50 3.62
N PRO A 75 -2.36 2.45 4.08
CA PRO A 75 -3.78 2.19 4.27
C PRO A 75 -4.44 1.90 2.92
N GLY A 76 -5.47 1.07 2.93
CA GLY A 76 -6.29 0.78 1.77
C GLY A 76 -7.66 0.24 2.17
N THR A 77 -8.50 -0.02 1.17
CA THR A 77 -9.83 -0.60 1.33
C THR A 77 -9.91 -1.93 0.63
N LEU A 78 -10.27 -2.98 1.38
CA LEU A 78 -10.59 -4.28 0.81
C LEU A 78 -12.06 -4.31 0.38
N LYS A 79 -12.31 -4.52 -0.91
CA LYS A 79 -13.61 -4.94 -1.42
C LYS A 79 -13.58 -6.45 -1.61
N THR A 80 -14.57 -7.15 -1.06
CA THR A 80 -14.74 -8.60 -1.22
C THR A 80 -16.01 -8.87 -2.01
N ASN A 81 -16.06 -9.99 -2.72
CA ASN A 81 -17.19 -10.37 -3.58
C ASN A 81 -17.55 -9.27 -4.60
N ASP A 82 -16.56 -8.59 -5.16
CA ASP A 82 -16.75 -7.52 -6.13
C ASP A 82 -17.07 -8.11 -7.52
N PRO A 83 -18.31 -7.96 -8.05
CA PRO A 83 -18.71 -8.54 -9.32
C PRO A 83 -18.04 -7.85 -10.52
N THR A 84 -17.45 -6.67 -10.32
CA THR A 84 -16.75 -5.93 -11.38
C THR A 84 -15.36 -6.51 -11.67
N VAL A 85 -14.82 -7.31 -10.75
CA VAL A 85 -13.52 -7.96 -10.90
C VAL A 85 -13.68 -9.18 -11.80
N THR A 86 -13.32 -9.05 -13.08
CA THR A 86 -13.37 -10.14 -14.07
C THR A 86 -12.01 -10.78 -14.35
N GLU A 87 -10.93 -10.05 -14.14
CA GLU A 87 -9.55 -10.45 -14.37
C GLU A 87 -8.61 -9.84 -13.31
N ASP A 88 -7.39 -10.36 -13.23
CA ASP A 88 -6.36 -9.76 -12.38
C ASP A 88 -5.82 -8.51 -13.08
N ASP A 89 -5.85 -7.37 -12.39
CA ASP A 89 -5.48 -6.09 -12.99
C ASP A 89 -4.81 -5.14 -11.98
N ILE A 90 -3.97 -4.25 -12.50
CA ILE A 90 -3.31 -3.18 -11.75
C ILE A 90 -3.74 -1.86 -12.37
N VAL A 91 -4.71 -1.22 -11.73
CA VAL A 91 -5.22 0.07 -12.19
C VAL A 91 -4.38 1.20 -11.60
N THR A 92 -3.85 2.04 -12.47
CA THR A 92 -3.10 3.24 -12.08
C THR A 92 -3.75 4.50 -12.64
N ASP A 93 -3.71 5.58 -11.87
CA ASP A 93 -4.01 6.92 -12.39
C ASP A 93 -2.72 7.59 -12.88
N THR A 94 -2.78 8.34 -13.97
CA THR A 94 -1.65 9.13 -14.47
C THR A 94 -1.71 10.54 -13.88
N THR A 95 -0.67 10.95 -13.16
CA THR A 95 -0.55 12.32 -12.66
C THR A 95 0.14 13.22 -13.69
N ASN A 96 0.00 14.55 -13.56
CA ASN A 96 0.56 15.54 -14.47
C ASN A 96 2.10 15.43 -14.67
N ALA A 97 2.81 14.74 -13.79
CA ALA A 97 4.27 14.54 -13.85
C ALA A 97 4.70 13.24 -14.55
N ASN A 98 3.82 12.56 -15.30
CA ASN A 98 4.03 11.22 -15.88
C ASN A 98 4.29 10.11 -14.83
N ALA A 99 4.12 10.41 -13.55
CA ALA A 99 4.14 9.41 -12.51
C ALA A 99 2.79 8.69 -12.47
N ARG A 100 2.82 7.37 -12.56
CA ARG A 100 1.65 6.51 -12.36
C ARG A 100 1.47 6.27 -10.87
N THR A 101 0.26 6.44 -10.38
CA THR A 101 -0.07 6.19 -8.98
C THR A 101 -1.05 5.03 -8.89
N LEU A 102 -0.75 4.07 -8.02
CA LEU A 102 -1.55 2.87 -7.83
C LEU A 102 -2.90 3.26 -7.24
N LYS A 103 -3.97 2.89 -7.96
CA LYS A 103 -5.34 3.15 -7.55
C LYS A 103 -5.98 1.88 -7.01
N LYS A 104 -5.75 0.75 -7.68
CA LYS A 104 -6.45 -0.50 -7.40
C LYS A 104 -5.63 -1.71 -7.84
N ILE A 105 -5.72 -2.80 -7.10
CA ILE A 105 -5.29 -4.13 -7.54
C ILE A 105 -6.49 -5.07 -7.45
N ASP A 106 -6.78 -5.76 -8.54
CA ASP A 106 -7.87 -6.72 -8.66
C ASP A 106 -7.36 -8.16 -8.59
N PHE A 107 -8.08 -9.00 -7.86
CA PHE A 107 -7.81 -10.43 -7.72
C PHE A 107 -9.04 -11.23 -8.14
N SER A 108 -9.03 -11.71 -9.37
CA SER A 108 -10.16 -12.39 -10.02
C SER A 108 -10.56 -13.69 -9.37
N HIS A 109 -9.59 -14.46 -8.87
CA HIS A 109 -9.86 -15.75 -8.24
C HIS A 109 -10.76 -15.61 -7.00
N ASN A 110 -10.56 -14.56 -6.22
CA ASN A 110 -11.29 -14.31 -4.98
C ASN A 110 -12.41 -13.26 -5.13
N LYS A 111 -12.53 -12.63 -6.30
CA LYS A 111 -13.41 -11.45 -6.51
C LYS A 111 -13.11 -10.36 -5.48
N GLU A 112 -11.82 -10.11 -5.26
CA GLU A 112 -11.33 -9.14 -4.30
C GLU A 112 -10.68 -7.96 -5.02
N SER A 113 -10.73 -6.80 -4.39
CA SER A 113 -10.04 -5.61 -4.87
C SER A 113 -9.46 -4.81 -3.72
N LEU A 114 -8.18 -4.45 -3.82
CA LEU A 114 -7.51 -3.53 -2.91
C LEU A 114 -7.52 -2.14 -3.54
N VAL A 115 -8.24 -1.22 -2.93
CA VAL A 115 -8.33 0.18 -3.37
C VAL A 115 -7.44 1.05 -2.50
N PHE A 116 -6.68 1.94 -3.12
CA PHE A 116 -5.74 2.83 -2.45
C PHE A 116 -6.18 4.27 -2.62
N GLU A 117 -6.42 4.95 -1.51
CA GLU A 117 -6.71 6.38 -1.50
C GLU A 117 -5.41 7.16 -1.69
N GLN A 118 -5.41 8.10 -2.64
CA GLN A 118 -4.30 9.03 -2.80
C GLN A 118 -4.41 10.09 -1.71
N SER A 119 -3.76 9.85 -0.58
CA SER A 119 -3.54 10.89 0.42
C SER A 119 -2.76 12.02 -0.26
N GLY A 120 -3.40 13.18 -0.37
CA GLY A 120 -3.02 14.27 -1.27
C GLY A 120 -1.52 14.57 -1.32
N MET A 121 -1.02 14.68 -2.55
CA MET A 121 0.23 15.37 -2.86
C MET A 121 0.14 16.84 -2.44
#